data_AF-A0A7S4RSV7-F1
#
_entry.id   AF-A0A7S4RSV7-F1
#
_cell.length_a   1.000
_cell.length_b   1.000
_cell.length_c   1.000
_cell.angle_alpha   90.00
_cell.angle_beta   90.00
_cell.angle_gamma   90.00
#
_symmetry.space_group_name_H-M   'P 1'
#
loop_
_entity.id
_entity.type
_entity.pdbx_description
1 polymer ?
#
loop_
_entity_poly.entity_id
_entity_poly.type
_entity_poly.pdbx_seq_one_letter_code
_entity_poly.pdbx_strand_id
1 'polypeptide(L)'
;MERYASTVVKECLVGRDFHASAKATLIRSFSDQAEELDASYCFAEGHCTFSMAPNATLADMESMCDSRFGGRHGWTNNFLSSLKKIMAMPSAFSSLVSTNEGFRTQRVTRVLSKMACAQGIFHCDVQYCKQTYCRSEY
;
A
#
# COMPACT_ATOMS: atom_id res chain seq x y z
N MET A 1 12.55 -10.49 6.65
CA MET A 1 13.11 -9.17 6.28
C MET A 1 13.85 -9.19 4.95
N GLU A 2 14.69 -10.19 4.67
CA GLU A 2 15.47 -10.27 3.41
C GLU A 2 14.64 -10.11 2.13
N ARG A 3 13.47 -10.78 2.05
CA ARG A 3 12.58 -10.70 0.88
C ARG A 3 11.91 -9.33 0.69
N TYR A 4 11.64 -8.59 1.78
CA TYR A 4 11.12 -7.22 1.69
C TYR A 4 12.21 -6.27 1.20
N ALA A 5 13.44 -6.45 1.70
CA ALA A 5 14.58 -5.66 1.26
C ALA A 5 14.90 -5.89 -0.23
N SER A 6 14.79 -7.13 -0.73
CA SER A 6 15.07 -7.42 -2.14
C SER A 6 14.00 -6.92 -3.10
N THR A 7 12.74 -6.85 -2.69
CA THR A 7 11.62 -6.47 -3.58
C THR A 7 11.30 -4.98 -3.49
N VAL A 8 10.74 -4.52 -2.38
CA VAL A 8 10.29 -3.14 -2.22
C VAL A 8 11.49 -2.19 -2.17
N VAL A 9 12.52 -2.51 -1.38
CA VAL A 9 13.66 -1.58 -1.21
C VAL A 9 14.58 -1.62 -2.42
N LYS A 10 15.06 -2.79 -2.84
CA LYS A 10 16.06 -2.89 -3.91
C LYS A 10 15.44 -2.66 -5.29
N GLU A 11 14.32 -3.29 -5.63
CA GLU A 11 13.75 -3.18 -6.98
C GLU A 11 12.93 -1.90 -7.14
N CYS A 12 11.97 -1.62 -6.25
CA CYS A 12 11.14 -0.42 -6.39
C CYS A 12 11.90 0.86 -6.00
N LEU A 13 12.38 0.99 -4.75
CA LEU A 13 12.92 2.27 -4.27
C LEU A 13 14.27 2.62 -4.92
N VAL A 14 15.22 1.70 -4.90
CA VAL A 14 16.58 1.95 -5.39
C VAL A 14 16.68 1.77 -6.89
N GLY A 15 16.24 0.61 -7.40
CA GLY A 15 16.34 0.26 -8.81
C GLY A 15 15.30 0.95 -9.70
N ARG A 16 14.18 1.41 -9.12
CA ARG A 16 13.01 1.95 -9.84
C ARG A 16 12.47 1.00 -10.92
N ASP A 17 12.69 -0.30 -10.75
CA ASP A 17 12.09 -1.33 -11.57
C ASP A 17 10.74 -1.71 -10.97
N PHE A 18 9.75 -0.85 -11.25
CA PHE A 18 8.39 -1.01 -10.76
C PHE A 18 7.76 -2.32 -11.25
N HIS A 19 8.16 -2.83 -12.41
CA HIS A 19 7.59 -4.05 -12.98
C HIS A 19 8.14 -5.32 -12.34
N ALA A 20 9.46 -5.42 -12.18
CA ALA A 20 10.04 -6.51 -11.41
C ALA A 20 9.48 -6.53 -9.99
N SER A 21 9.44 -5.36 -9.33
CA SER A 21 8.94 -5.24 -7.96
C SER A 21 7.45 -5.62 -7.86
N ALA A 22 6.61 -5.15 -8.78
CA ALA A 22 5.19 -5.49 -8.79
C ALA A 22 4.95 -6.99 -9.00
N LYS A 23 5.67 -7.61 -9.95
CA LYS A 23 5.58 -9.05 -10.20
C LYS A 23 6.02 -9.87 -8.99
N ALA A 24 7.15 -9.52 -8.38
CA ALA A 24 7.67 -10.22 -7.20
C ALA A 24 6.73 -10.08 -6.00
N THR A 25 6.12 -8.90 -5.83
CA THR A 25 5.14 -8.62 -4.78
C THR A 25 3.85 -9.42 -5.01
N LEU A 26 3.35 -9.51 -6.25
CA LEU A 26 2.16 -10.29 -6.57
C LEU A 26 2.35 -11.79 -6.28
N ILE A 27 3.47 -12.36 -6.73
CA ILE A 27 3.80 -13.78 -6.48
C ILE A 27 3.83 -14.06 -4.98
N ARG A 28 4.41 -13.13 -4.21
CA ARG A 28 4.43 -13.24 -2.76
C ARG A 28 3.03 -13.14 -2.16
N SER A 29 2.21 -12.21 -2.63
CA SER A 29 0.83 -12.04 -2.16
C SER A 29 0.05 -13.35 -2.24
N PHE A 30 0.10 -14.02 -3.39
CA PHE A 30 -0.50 -15.35 -3.56
C PHE A 30 0.11 -16.42 -2.64
N SER A 31 1.44 -16.42 -2.47
CA SER A 31 2.10 -17.37 -1.55
C SER A 31 1.71 -17.14 -0.09
N ASP A 32 1.42 -15.90 0.29
CA ASP A 32 1.04 -15.49 1.64
C ASP A 32 -0.50 -15.53 1.82
N GLN A 33 -1.27 -15.90 0.78
CA GLN A 33 -2.75 -15.83 0.73
C GLN A 33 -3.28 -14.45 1.11
N ALA A 34 -2.68 -13.41 0.52
CA ALA A 34 -2.95 -12.00 0.79
C ALA A 34 -3.49 -11.24 -0.43
N GLU A 35 -3.81 -11.93 -1.52
CA GLU A 35 -4.26 -11.32 -2.78
C GLU A 35 -5.53 -10.48 -2.60
N GLU A 36 -6.49 -10.95 -1.80
CA GLU A 36 -7.71 -10.19 -1.49
C GLU A 36 -7.41 -8.95 -0.65
N LEU A 37 -6.44 -9.03 0.26
CA LEU A 37 -5.99 -7.88 1.05
C LEU A 37 -5.32 -6.83 0.17
N ASP A 38 -4.46 -7.26 -0.74
CA ASP A 38 -3.80 -6.37 -1.68
C ASP A 38 -4.80 -5.75 -2.66
N ALA A 39 -5.69 -6.54 -3.26
CA ALA A 39 -6.71 -6.07 -4.18
C ALA A 39 -7.61 -5.01 -3.51
N SER A 40 -8.20 -5.37 -2.37
CA SER A 40 -9.05 -4.45 -1.61
C SER A 40 -8.30 -3.19 -1.15
N TYR A 41 -7.03 -3.27 -0.77
CA TYR A 41 -6.18 -2.11 -0.47
C TYR A 41 -6.01 -1.21 -1.71
N CYS A 42 -5.67 -1.79 -2.87
CA CYS A 42 -5.50 -1.07 -4.12
C CYS A 42 -6.75 -0.27 -4.52
N PHE A 43 -7.93 -0.89 -4.43
CA PHE A 43 -9.19 -0.25 -4.78
C PHE A 43 -9.66 0.75 -3.71
N ALA A 44 -9.63 0.36 -2.42
CA ALA A 44 -10.06 1.23 -1.33
C ALA A 44 -9.22 2.52 -1.23
N GLU A 45 -7.94 2.44 -1.58
CA GLU A 45 -7.03 3.60 -1.53
C GLU A 45 -6.94 4.35 -2.86
N GLY A 46 -7.65 3.89 -3.90
CA GLY A 46 -7.74 4.58 -5.19
C GLY A 46 -6.42 4.56 -5.96
N HIS A 47 -5.58 3.55 -5.75
CA HIS A 47 -4.25 3.46 -6.36
C HIS A 47 -4.30 3.37 -7.89
N CYS A 48 -5.39 2.86 -8.45
CA CYS A 48 -5.60 2.79 -9.90
C CYS A 48 -5.72 4.17 -10.56
N THR A 49 -6.24 5.17 -9.85
CA THR A 49 -6.54 6.49 -10.41
C THR A 49 -5.49 7.56 -10.08
N PHE A 50 -4.50 7.26 -9.23
CA PHE A 50 -3.43 8.22 -8.93
C PHE A 50 -2.65 8.55 -10.20
N SER A 51 -2.52 9.83 -10.55
CA SER A 51 -1.59 10.24 -11.61
C SER A 51 -0.18 10.21 -11.07
N MET A 52 0.73 9.51 -11.75
CA MET A 52 2.12 9.41 -11.31
C MET A 52 3.04 9.17 -12.51
N ALA A 53 4.20 9.82 -12.49
CA ALA A 53 5.22 9.64 -13.53
C ALA A 53 5.81 8.21 -13.52
N PRO A 54 6.20 7.66 -14.69
CA PRO A 54 6.85 6.35 -14.78
C PRO A 54 8.19 6.23 -14.05
N ASN A 55 8.79 7.35 -13.63
CA ASN A 55 10.08 7.43 -12.94
C ASN A 55 9.94 8.13 -11.58
N ALA A 56 8.76 8.05 -10.97
CA ALA A 56 8.42 8.73 -9.71
C ALA A 56 9.52 8.63 -8.66
N THR A 57 9.74 9.75 -8.00
CA THR A 57 10.72 9.96 -6.95
C THR A 57 10.06 9.92 -5.57
N LEU A 58 10.88 9.95 -4.51
CA LEU A 58 10.38 10.16 -3.15
C LEU A 58 9.64 11.51 -3.02
N ALA A 59 10.07 12.56 -3.71
CA ALA A 59 9.39 13.84 -3.69
C ALA A 59 8.00 13.78 -4.36
N ASP A 60 7.88 13.02 -5.46
CA ASP A 60 6.58 12.77 -6.10
C ASP A 60 5.65 12.01 -5.15
N MET A 61 6.18 11.00 -4.47
CA MET A 61 5.44 10.26 -3.45
C MET A 61 4.97 11.17 -2.32
N GLU A 62 5.85 12.02 -1.79
CA GLU A 62 5.50 12.96 -0.73
C GLU A 62 4.36 13.90 -1.16
N SER A 63 4.41 14.41 -2.40
CA SER A 63 3.36 15.24 -2.98
C SER A 63 2.02 14.48 -3.09
N MET A 64 2.06 13.20 -3.49
CA MET A 64 0.86 12.34 -3.52
C MET A 64 0.27 12.13 -2.12
N CYS A 65 1.13 11.89 -1.12
CA CYS A 65 0.72 11.72 0.26
C CYS A 65 0.14 13.01 0.85
N ASP A 66 0.75 14.16 0.57
CA ASP A 66 0.24 15.48 0.95
C ASP A 66 -1.13 15.72 0.33
N SER A 67 -1.28 15.48 -0.98
CA SER A 67 -2.56 15.64 -1.67
C SER A 67 -3.64 14.70 -1.11
N ARG A 68 -3.30 13.44 -0.80
CA ARG A 68 -4.28 12.44 -0.34
C ARG A 68 -4.75 12.70 1.10
N PHE A 69 -3.85 13.17 1.96
CA PHE A 69 -4.09 13.24 3.40
C PHE A 69 -4.25 14.66 3.94
N GLY A 70 -4.32 15.67 3.08
CA GLY A 70 -4.54 17.07 3.48
C GLY A 70 -3.29 17.75 4.02
N GLY A 71 -2.14 17.48 3.39
CA GLY A 71 -0.83 18.00 3.73
C GLY A 71 0.02 17.06 4.59
N ARG A 72 1.26 17.48 4.84
CA ARG A 72 2.31 16.69 5.49
C ARG A 72 1.87 16.05 6.81
N HIS A 73 1.26 16.85 7.69
CA HIS A 73 0.78 16.38 9.00
C HIS A 73 -0.30 15.29 8.91
N GLY A 74 -1.01 15.21 7.78
CA GLY A 74 -2.06 14.23 7.56
C GLY A 74 -1.57 12.79 7.55
N TRP A 75 -0.32 12.54 7.13
CA TRP A 75 0.27 11.22 7.02
C TRP A 75 1.52 11.00 7.87
N THR A 76 2.18 12.06 8.36
CA THR A 76 3.34 11.92 9.26
C THR A 76 2.97 11.74 10.73
N ASN A 77 1.76 12.16 11.14
CA ASN A 77 1.36 12.13 12.54
C ASN A 77 0.33 11.03 12.85
N ASN A 78 0.35 10.53 14.10
CA ASN A 78 -0.71 9.74 14.75
C ASN A 78 -1.12 8.41 14.09
N PHE A 79 -0.49 7.97 12.99
CA PHE A 79 -0.84 6.71 12.32
C PHE A 79 -0.52 5.49 13.19
N LEU A 80 0.63 5.47 13.90
CA LEU A 80 0.99 4.39 14.83
C LEU A 80 -0.01 4.25 15.99
N SER A 81 -0.46 5.39 16.55
CA SER A 81 -1.49 5.39 17.61
C SER A 81 -2.82 4.86 17.08
N SER A 82 -3.18 5.22 15.85
CA SER A 82 -4.39 4.73 15.18
C SER A 82 -4.32 3.22 14.94
N LEU A 83 -3.19 2.72 14.48
CA LEU A 83 -2.95 1.29 14.29
C LEU A 83 -3.05 0.51 15.61
N LYS A 84 -2.41 1.02 16.68
CA LYS A 84 -2.46 0.41 18.01
C LYS A 84 -3.89 0.31 18.54
N LYS A 85 -4.73 1.35 18.34
CA LYS A 85 -6.15 1.33 18.73
C LYS A 85 -6.95 0.29 17.96
N ILE A 86 -6.67 0.11 16.67
CA ILE A 86 -7.31 -0.92 15.84
C ILE A 86 -6.91 -2.32 16.32
N MET A 87 -5.61 -2.55 16.54
CA MET A 87 -5.09 -3.85 16.99
C MET A 87 -5.50 -4.22 18.42
N ALA A 88 -5.75 -3.23 19.28
CA ALA A 88 -6.21 -3.46 20.65
C ALA A 88 -7.66 -3.96 20.76
N MET A 89 -8.40 -4.09 19.64
CA MET A 89 -9.77 -4.59 19.59
C MET A 89 -9.87 -5.79 18.64
N PRO A 90 -9.48 -7.02 19.06
CA PRO A 90 -9.34 -8.18 18.17
C PRO A 90 -10.63 -8.56 17.44
N SER A 91 -11.78 -8.48 18.12
CA SER A 91 -13.10 -8.76 17.53
C SER A 91 -13.54 -7.70 16.52
N ALA A 92 -13.09 -6.45 16.69
CA ALA A 92 -13.29 -5.41 15.69
C ALA A 92 -12.30 -5.57 14.52
N PHE A 93 -11.10 -6.10 14.76
CA PHE A 93 -10.12 -6.31 13.68
C PHE A 93 -10.55 -7.42 12.72
N SER A 94 -11.01 -8.56 13.25
CA SER A 94 -11.51 -9.67 12.41
C SER A 94 -12.79 -9.33 11.64
N SER A 95 -13.56 -8.33 12.09
CA SER A 95 -14.71 -7.83 11.32
C SER A 95 -14.31 -6.83 10.24
N LEU A 96 -13.12 -6.25 10.29
CA LEU A 96 -12.60 -5.26 9.34
C LEU A 96 -11.65 -5.86 8.29
N VAL A 97 -11.01 -6.98 8.60
CA VAL A 97 -9.96 -7.61 7.78
C VAL A 97 -10.25 -9.11 7.65
N SER A 98 -10.28 -9.59 6.41
CA SER A 98 -10.42 -11.00 6.06
C SER A 98 -9.39 -11.35 4.99
N THR A 99 -8.72 -12.49 5.10
CA THR A 99 -7.83 -12.97 4.01
C THR A 99 -8.60 -13.42 2.78
N ASN A 100 -9.91 -13.70 2.91
CA ASN A 100 -10.74 -14.18 1.82
C ASN A 100 -11.63 -13.09 1.19
N GLU A 101 -11.79 -11.94 1.85
CA GLU A 101 -12.62 -10.83 1.36
C GLU A 101 -11.88 -9.48 1.38
N GLY A 102 -10.63 -9.48 1.84
CA GLY A 102 -9.82 -8.28 1.98
C GLY A 102 -10.24 -7.37 3.13
N PHE A 103 -9.97 -6.08 2.95
CA PHE A 103 -10.39 -5.01 3.85
C PHE A 103 -11.82 -4.58 3.58
N ARG A 104 -12.70 -4.73 4.57
CA ARG A 104 -14.12 -4.38 4.43
C ARG A 104 -14.41 -2.88 4.55
N THR A 105 -13.46 -2.11 5.05
CA THR A 105 -13.59 -0.66 5.19
C THR A 105 -12.26 0.04 4.93
N GLN A 106 -12.33 1.31 4.52
CA GLN A 106 -11.13 2.14 4.34
C GLN A 106 -10.40 2.45 5.66
N ARG A 107 -10.95 2.09 6.83
CA ARG A 107 -10.36 2.49 8.13
C ARG A 107 -8.97 1.91 8.35
N VAL A 108 -8.77 0.65 7.97
CA VAL A 108 -7.49 -0.04 8.12
C VAL A 108 -6.54 0.35 6.99
N THR A 109 -7.03 0.30 5.74
CA THR A 109 -6.24 0.66 4.56
C THR A 109 -5.72 2.09 4.64
N ARG A 110 -6.50 3.04 5.14
CA ARG A 110 -6.07 4.44 5.30
C ARG A 110 -4.90 4.57 6.29
N VAL A 111 -4.86 3.74 7.32
CA VAL A 111 -3.72 3.70 8.25
C VAL A 111 -2.49 3.07 7.59
N LEU A 112 -2.69 1.99 6.82
CA LEU A 112 -1.62 1.35 6.05
C LEU A 112 -1.02 2.29 5.00
N SER A 113 -1.83 3.04 4.25
CA SER A 113 -1.34 4.02 3.29
C SER A 113 -0.56 5.16 3.93
N LYS A 114 -1.00 5.64 5.11
CA LYS A 114 -0.20 6.64 5.86
C LYS A 114 1.14 6.08 6.30
N MET A 115 1.16 4.81 6.72
CA MET A 115 2.40 4.12 7.07
C MET A 115 3.30 3.94 5.84
N ALA A 116 2.74 3.57 4.68
CA ALA A 116 3.47 3.48 3.41
C ALA A 116 4.07 4.83 3.00
N CYS A 117 3.34 5.94 3.18
CA CYS A 117 3.87 7.29 3.00
C CYS A 117 5.04 7.57 3.94
N ALA A 118 4.89 7.29 5.24
CA ALA A 118 5.96 7.46 6.23
C ALA A 118 7.19 6.59 5.96
N GLN A 119 7.02 5.43 5.35
CA GLN A 119 8.10 4.53 4.94
C GLN A 119 8.72 4.90 3.60
N GLY A 120 8.16 5.86 2.87
CA GLY A 120 8.65 6.24 1.55
C GLY A 120 8.23 5.31 0.41
N ILE A 121 7.29 4.37 0.63
CA ILE A 121 6.95 3.31 -0.33
C ILE A 121 5.57 3.48 -0.99
N PHE A 122 4.81 4.53 -0.66
CA PHE A 122 3.45 4.71 -1.20
C PHE A 122 3.39 4.71 -2.74
N HIS A 123 4.41 5.23 -3.41
CA HIS A 123 4.52 5.20 -4.87
C HIS A 123 4.78 3.77 -5.41
N CYS A 124 5.46 2.92 -4.65
CA CYS A 124 5.62 1.49 -4.96
C CYS A 124 4.27 0.78 -4.90
N ASP A 125 3.46 1.05 -3.87
CA ASP A 125 2.12 0.49 -3.74
C ASP A 125 1.24 0.89 -4.93
N VAL A 126 1.27 2.17 -5.31
CA VAL A 126 0.51 2.67 -6.47
C VAL A 126 0.94 1.97 -7.76
N GLN A 127 2.25 1.80 -7.98
CA GLN A 127 2.75 1.10 -9.17
C GLN A 127 2.40 -0.38 -9.15
N TYR A 128 2.55 -1.04 -8.01
CA TYR A 128 2.15 -2.43 -7.83
C TYR A 128 0.70 -2.62 -8.27
N CYS A 129 -0.23 -1.88 -7.66
CA CYS A 129 -1.64 -1.93 -7.99
C CYS A 129 -1.91 -1.69 -9.49
N LYS A 130 -1.31 -0.65 -10.06
CA LYS A 130 -1.47 -0.30 -11.48
C LYS A 130 -0.98 -1.35 -12.45
N GLN A 131 0.00 -2.14 -12.04
CA GLN A 131 0.58 -3.19 -12.87
C GLN A 131 -0.09 -4.54 -12.68
N THR A 132 -0.88 -4.70 -11.61
CA THR A 132 -1.58 -5.92 -11.26
C THR A 132 -3.10 -5.72 -11.30
N TYR A 133 -3.71 -5.41 -10.15
CA TYR A 133 -5.16 -5.42 -9.94
C TYR A 133 -5.92 -4.36 -10.75
N CYS A 134 -5.28 -3.27 -11.17
CA CYS A 134 -5.95 -2.24 -11.98
C CYS A 134 -6.05 -2.59 -13.48
N ARG A 135 -5.32 -3.61 -13.94
CA ARG A 135 -5.31 -4.05 -15.35
C ARG A 135 -6.10 -5.34 -15.57
N SER A 136 -6.23 -6.13 -14.52
CA SER A 136 -7.04 -7.35 -14.54
C SER A 136 -8.48 -7.00 -14.18
N GLU A 137 -9.44 -7.54 -14.92
CA GLU A 137 -10.79 -7.76 -14.39
C GLU A 137 -10.63 -8.81 -13.29
N TYR A 138 -10.45 -8.35 -12.05
CA TYR A 138 -10.46 -9.22 -10.87
C TYR A 138 -11.91 -9.60 -10.55
#